data_AF-A0A7G2ZYQ3-F1
#
_entry.id   AF-A0A7G2ZYQ3-F1
#
_cell.length_a   1.000
_cell.length_b   1.000
_cell.length_c   1.000
_cell.angle_alpha   90.00
_cell.angle_beta   90.00
_cell.angle_gamma   90.00
#
_symmetry.space_group_name_H-M   'P 1'
#
loop_
_entity.id
_entity.type
_entity.pdbx_description
1 polymer ?
#
loop_
_entity_poly.entity_id
_entity_poly.type
_entity_poly.pdbx_seq_one_letter_code
_entity_poly.pdbx_strand_id
1 'polypeptide(L)'
;MKSCTLPVFALAAVFLTGGFAAIGQPPPEDTSVIESPPETDPMQIVRGATAWKETCSRCHNLRSPSELTDEEWEVSVTHMRVRGNLPASEVQDILAFLQASNNQ
;
A
#
# COMPACT_ATOMS: atom_id res chain seq x y z
N MET A 1 17.25 -30.02 19.65
CA MET A 1 18.38 -30.58 18.87
C MET A 1 18.01 -31.98 18.42
N LYS A 2 17.76 -32.21 17.14
CA LYS A 2 17.81 -33.51 16.45
C LYS A 2 17.71 -33.24 14.95
N SER A 3 18.87 -33.00 14.35
CA SER A 3 19.08 -33.00 12.91
C SER A 3 18.83 -34.41 12.37
N CYS A 4 18.20 -34.51 11.20
CA CYS A 4 18.17 -35.75 10.42
C CYS A 4 18.73 -35.43 9.03
N THR A 5 20.03 -35.65 8.87
CA THR A 5 20.76 -35.65 7.59
C THR A 5 20.50 -36.96 6.86
N LEU A 6 20.06 -36.89 5.61
CA LEU A 6 20.00 -38.04 4.70
C LEU A 6 21.02 -37.90 3.56
N PRO A 7 21.56 -39.03 3.06
CA PRO A 7 22.84 -39.09 2.38
C PRO A 7 22.76 -38.81 0.87
N VAL A 8 23.87 -38.25 0.40
CA VAL A 8 24.28 -38.19 -1.00
C VAL A 8 24.54 -39.61 -1.51
N PHE A 9 23.81 -40.05 -2.54
CA PHE A 9 24.33 -40.97 -3.55
C PHE A 9 23.68 -40.68 -4.90
N ALA A 10 24.56 -40.45 -5.88
CA ALA A 10 24.27 -40.10 -7.25
C ALA A 10 23.72 -41.29 -8.04
N LEU A 11 22.92 -41.00 -9.07
CA LEU A 11 23.00 -41.72 -10.33
C LEU A 11 22.62 -40.76 -11.47
N ALA A 12 23.58 -40.52 -12.34
CA ALA A 12 23.42 -39.73 -13.55
C ALA A 12 22.60 -40.49 -14.60
N ALA A 13 21.74 -39.78 -15.33
CA ALA A 13 21.29 -40.20 -16.65
C ALA A 13 21.26 -38.97 -17.55
N VAL A 14 22.14 -39.03 -18.55
CA VAL A 14 22.36 -38.07 -19.62
C VAL A 14 21.16 -38.11 -20.57
N PHE A 15 20.46 -36.99 -20.75
CA PHE A 15 19.59 -36.79 -21.91
C PHE A 15 20.29 -35.86 -22.91
N LEU A 16 20.83 -36.50 -23.95
CA LEU A 16 21.29 -35.88 -25.18
C LEU A 16 20.07 -35.36 -25.99
N THR A 17 20.30 -34.24 -26.68
CA THR A 17 19.57 -33.72 -27.84
C THR A 17 18.15 -33.17 -27.62
N GLY A 18 18.06 -31.84 -27.63
CA GLY A 18 16.84 -31.09 -27.86
C GLY A 18 17.15 -29.61 -27.76
N GLY A 19 17.43 -28.96 -28.89
CA GLY A 19 17.84 -27.57 -28.95
C GLY A 19 16.87 -26.64 -28.21
N PHE A 20 17.39 -25.90 -27.24
CA PHE A 20 16.73 -24.70 -26.78
C PHE A 20 16.79 -23.70 -27.92
N ALA A 21 15.67 -23.57 -28.64
CA ALA A 21 15.43 -22.38 -29.44
C ALA A 21 15.70 -21.17 -28.56
N ALA A 22 16.60 -20.30 -28.99
CA ALA A 22 16.82 -19.00 -28.39
C ALA A 22 15.50 -18.23 -28.47
N ILE A 23 14.67 -18.36 -27.43
CA ILE A 23 13.64 -17.38 -27.12
C ILE A 23 14.40 -16.07 -26.96
N GLY A 24 14.26 -15.20 -27.96
CA GLY A 24 14.79 -13.85 -27.94
C GLY A 24 14.31 -13.20 -26.65
N GLN A 25 15.25 -13.03 -25.73
CA GLN A 25 15.03 -12.27 -24.51
C GLN A 25 14.73 -10.84 -24.99
N PRO A 26 13.52 -10.29 -24.77
CA PRO A 26 13.37 -8.85 -24.92
C PRO A 26 14.39 -8.19 -23.98
N PRO A 27 15.01 -7.08 -24.39
CA PRO A 27 15.96 -6.37 -23.54
C PRO A 27 15.32 -6.11 -22.17
N PRO A 28 16.10 -6.07 -21.07
CA PRO A 28 15.56 -5.63 -19.79
C PRO A 28 14.98 -4.24 -20.00
N GLU A 29 13.66 -4.12 -19.93
CA GLU A 29 12.97 -2.85 -19.89
C GLU A 29 13.29 -2.22 -18.55
N ASP A 30 14.47 -1.60 -18.46
CA ASP A 30 14.78 -0.60 -17.47
C ASP A 30 14.01 0.68 -17.86
N THR A 31 12.69 0.60 -17.69
CA THR A 31 11.89 1.81 -17.50
C THR A 31 11.53 1.79 -16.04
N SER A 32 12.46 2.25 -15.20
CA SER A 32 12.08 2.94 -13.98
C SER A 32 11.15 4.08 -14.39
N VAL A 33 9.86 3.79 -14.52
CA VAL A 33 8.82 4.80 -14.41
C VAL A 33 9.00 5.29 -12.99
N ILE A 34 9.78 6.37 -12.84
CA ILE A 34 9.64 7.23 -11.68
C ILE A 34 8.25 7.82 -11.87
N GLU A 35 7.24 7.08 -11.41
CA GLU A 35 5.90 7.59 -11.27
C GLU A 35 6.05 8.73 -10.28
N SER A 36 5.94 9.96 -10.78
CA SER A 36 5.82 11.13 -9.94
C SER A 36 4.77 10.80 -8.88
N PRO A 37 5.00 11.16 -7.59
CA PRO A 37 4.01 10.94 -6.56
C PRO A 37 2.66 11.43 -7.10
N PRO A 38 1.60 10.61 -7.04
CA PRO A 38 0.31 11.02 -7.56
C PRO A 38 -0.05 12.33 -6.89
N GLU A 39 -0.17 13.40 -7.70
CA GLU A 39 -0.68 14.67 -7.21
C GLU A 39 -2.10 14.38 -6.67
N THR A 40 -2.30 14.61 -5.37
CA THR A 40 -3.60 14.39 -4.74
C THR A 40 -4.67 15.20 -5.46
N ASP A 41 -5.65 14.53 -6.07
CA ASP A 41 -6.78 15.15 -6.75
C ASP A 41 -7.47 16.14 -5.79
N PRO A 42 -7.59 17.45 -6.11
CA PRO A 42 -8.26 18.41 -5.25
C PRO A 42 -9.69 18.00 -4.86
N MET A 43 -10.38 17.28 -5.74
CA MET A 43 -11.72 16.76 -5.42
C MET A 43 -11.69 15.64 -4.39
N GLN A 44 -10.58 14.89 -4.27
CA GLN A 44 -10.36 13.91 -3.21
C GLN A 44 -10.37 14.57 -1.84
N ILE A 45 -9.68 15.70 -1.70
CA ILE A 45 -9.62 16.48 -0.45
C ILE A 45 -11.02 16.98 -0.07
N VAL A 46 -11.80 17.48 -1.03
CA VAL A 46 -13.18 17.96 -0.79
C VAL A 46 -14.11 16.83 -0.32
N ARG A 47 -14.03 15.65 -0.95
CA ARG A 47 -14.78 14.46 -0.50
C ARG A 47 -14.34 14.05 0.90
N GLY A 48 -13.04 14.06 1.16
CA GLY A 48 -12.44 13.74 2.46
C GLY A 48 -12.94 14.63 3.59
N ALA A 49 -12.96 15.93 3.38
CA ALA A 49 -13.46 16.90 4.36
C ALA A 49 -14.94 16.64 4.70
N THR A 50 -15.74 16.30 3.69
CA THR A 50 -17.16 15.99 3.85
C THR A 50 -17.35 14.69 4.64
N ALA A 51 -16.70 13.61 4.20
CA ALA A 51 -16.74 12.31 4.87
C ALA A 51 -16.26 12.40 6.33
N TRP A 52 -15.17 13.12 6.59
CA TRP A 52 -14.63 13.32 7.93
C TRP A 52 -15.63 13.99 8.88
N LYS A 53 -16.28 15.07 8.43
CA LYS A 53 -17.31 15.78 9.20
C LYS A 53 -18.53 14.90 9.47
N GLU A 54 -18.94 14.08 8.52
CA GLU A 54 -20.18 13.27 8.61
C GLU A 54 -20.00 11.95 9.37
N THR A 55 -18.77 11.45 9.49
CA THR A 55 -18.49 10.14 10.06
C THR A 55 -17.70 10.18 11.36
N CYS A 56 -16.64 10.97 11.45
CA CYS A 56 -15.69 10.88 12.55
C CYS A 56 -16.22 11.49 13.86
N SER A 57 -17.28 12.31 13.79
CA SER A 57 -17.91 12.90 14.98
C SER A 57 -19.01 12.03 15.61
N ARG A 58 -19.22 10.81 15.10
CA ARG A 58 -20.33 9.93 15.56
C ARG A 58 -20.08 9.33 16.95
N CYS A 59 -18.81 9.19 17.35
CA CYS A 59 -18.43 8.51 18.60
C CYS A 59 -17.63 9.40 19.56
N HIS A 60 -16.97 10.44 19.08
CA HIS A 60 -16.24 11.42 19.87
C HIS A 60 -16.17 12.75 19.11
N ASN A 61 -15.65 13.81 19.74
CA ASN A 61 -15.44 15.08 19.07
C ASN A 61 -14.40 14.95 17.96
N LEU A 62 -14.55 15.73 16.89
CA LEU A 62 -13.54 15.80 15.83
C LEU A 62 -12.24 16.35 16.42
N ARG A 63 -11.14 15.63 16.16
CA ARG A 63 -9.78 16.09 16.46
C ARG A 63 -9.40 17.23 15.52
N SER A 64 -8.46 18.10 15.88
CA SER A 64 -7.97 19.09 14.91
C SER A 64 -7.13 18.37 13.85
N PRO A 65 -7.24 18.68 12.54
CA PRO A 65 -6.32 18.11 11.54
C PRO A 65 -4.85 18.37 11.88
N SER A 66 -4.53 19.52 12.49
CA SER A 66 -3.17 19.88 12.93
C SER A 66 -2.68 19.14 14.18
N GLU A 67 -3.45 18.22 14.74
CA GLU A 67 -3.09 17.53 15.99
C GLU A 67 -2.11 16.37 15.79
N LEU A 68 -2.01 15.84 14.56
CA LEU A 68 -1.17 14.70 14.21
C LEU A 68 -0.38 14.94 12.92
N THR A 69 0.78 14.30 12.83
CA THR A 69 1.59 14.16 11.61
C THR A 69 0.90 13.27 10.56
N ASP A 70 1.43 13.27 9.33
CA ASP A 70 0.90 12.47 8.23
C ASP A 70 0.87 10.97 8.54
N GLU A 71 1.95 10.45 9.14
CA GLU A 71 2.07 9.05 9.52
C GLU A 71 1.14 8.68 10.68
N GLU A 72 0.97 9.59 11.65
CA GLU A 72 0.04 9.38 12.77
C GLU A 72 -1.42 9.39 12.30
N TRP A 73 -1.75 10.21 11.29
CA TRP A 73 -3.06 10.17 10.66
C TRP A 73 -3.29 8.87 9.90
N GLU A 74 -2.30 8.35 9.18
CA GLU A 74 -2.43 7.06 8.49
C GLU A 74 -2.80 5.94 9.48
N VAL A 75 -2.10 5.86 10.61
CA VAL A 75 -2.41 4.89 11.68
C VAL A 75 -3.79 5.13 12.28
N SER A 76 -4.11 6.39 12.60
CA SER A 76 -5.36 6.75 13.27
C SER A 76 -6.59 6.47 12.40
N VAL A 77 -6.56 6.88 11.13
CA VAL A 77 -7.68 6.65 10.20
C VAL A 77 -7.77 5.17 9.85
N THR A 78 -6.66 4.44 9.74
CA THR A 78 -6.69 2.97 9.56
C THR A 78 -7.34 2.27 10.76
N HIS A 79 -7.05 2.71 11.99
CA HIS A 79 -7.74 2.23 13.17
C HIS A 79 -9.24 2.56 13.10
N MET A 80 -9.59 3.80 12.74
CA MET A 80 -10.99 4.25 12.64
C MET A 80 -11.77 3.56 11.53
N ARG A 81 -11.12 3.11 10.45
CA ARG A 81 -11.75 2.29 9.41
C ARG A 81 -12.45 1.08 10.02
N VAL A 82 -11.78 0.37 10.92
CA VAL A 82 -12.32 -0.81 11.59
C VAL A 82 -13.38 -0.41 12.62
N ARG A 83 -13.15 0.67 13.38
CA ARG A 83 -14.08 1.13 14.43
C ARG A 83 -15.39 1.69 13.88
N GLY A 84 -15.31 2.45 12.79
CA GLY A 84 -16.45 3.07 12.11
C GLY A 84 -17.03 2.24 10.97
N ASN A 85 -16.45 1.08 10.67
CA ASN A 85 -16.81 0.22 9.54
C ASN A 85 -16.87 1.01 8.21
N LEU A 86 -15.82 1.79 7.94
CA LEU A 86 -15.76 2.69 6.79
C LEU A 86 -15.26 1.95 5.53
N PRO A 87 -15.82 2.25 4.34
CA PRO A 87 -15.26 1.79 3.07
C PRO A 87 -13.82 2.26 2.85
N ALA A 88 -13.04 1.50 2.08
CA ALA A 88 -11.65 1.82 1.78
C ALA A 88 -11.50 3.19 1.09
N SER A 89 -12.38 3.49 0.14
CA SER A 89 -12.35 4.74 -0.64
C SER A 89 -12.60 5.96 0.25
N GLU A 90 -13.53 5.86 1.19
CA GLU A 90 -13.85 6.95 2.11
C GLU A 90 -12.68 7.22 3.06
N VAL A 91 -12.01 6.16 3.53
CA VAL A 91 -10.80 6.25 4.36
C VAL A 91 -9.66 6.93 3.61
N GLN A 92 -9.47 6.62 2.33
CA GLN A 92 -8.45 7.26 1.49
C GLN A 92 -8.77 8.75 1.28
N ASP A 93 -10.03 9.09 0.99
CA ASP A 93 -10.46 10.48 0.87
C ASP A 93 -10.24 11.25 2.19
N ILE A 94 -10.62 10.68 3.35
CA ILE A 94 -10.42 11.28 4.68
C ILE A 94 -8.93 11.48 4.97
N LEU A 95 -8.08 10.48 4.68
CA LEU A 95 -6.64 10.58 4.91
C LEU A 95 -6.01 11.69 4.07
N ALA A 96 -6.36 11.78 2.79
CA ALA A 96 -5.89 12.83 1.89
C ALA A 96 -6.27 14.23 2.42
N PHE A 97 -7.49 14.40 2.93
CA PHE A 97 -7.92 15.65 3.54
C PHE A 97 -7.10 16.01 4.80
N LEU A 98 -6.89 15.06 5.69
CA LEU A 98 -6.19 15.30 6.96
C LEU A 98 -4.73 15.68 6.74
N GLN A 99 -4.03 14.97 5.84
CA GLN A 99 -2.63 15.26 5.46
C GLN A 99 -2.48 16.55 4.66
N ALA A 100 -3.50 16.94 3.87
CA ALA A 100 -3.50 18.26 3.23
C ALA A 100 -3.72 19.42 4.23
N SER A 101 -4.26 19.13 5.41
CA SER A 101 -4.76 20.13 6.37
C SER A 101 -3.98 20.22 7.67
N ASN A 102 -2.90 19.46 7.86
CA ASN A 102 -2.14 19.38 9.11
C ASN A 102 -0.83 20.20 9.12
N ASN A 103 -0.60 21.03 8.09
CA ASN A 103 0.65 21.76 7.85
C ASN A 103 0.81 23.06 8.67
N GLN A 104 0.74 23.00 10.01
CA GLN A 104 1.03 24.17 10.85
C GLN A 104 2.52 24.39 11.10
#